data_AF-A0A439DQ65-F1
#
_entry.id   AF-A0A439DQ65-F1
#
_cell.length_a   1.000
_cell.length_b   1.000
_cell.length_c   1.000
_cell.angle_alpha   90.00
_cell.angle_beta   90.00
_cell.angle_gamma   90.00
#
_symmetry.space_group_name_H-M   'P 1'
#
loop_
_entity.id
_entity.type
_entity.pdbx_description
1 polymer ?
#
loop_
_entity_poly.entity_id
_entity_poly.type
_entity_poly.pdbx_seq_one_letter_code
_entity_poly.pdbx_strand_id
1 'polypeptide(L)'
;MKITDVPFAVLRFQYQLARFPLQVIEDRVVARMDAQAPARLFYERSLGKLDVTVGSVIDAPEVEQRGTALLERSDALRRAVQLEETATERVKQANTDLKQTREQAAETKRQARADKDREIKQAQTDAQRRNRAAVENAEKRVTAGSKRADETAERRKKSVESAKEKERAEITRAEQQAAAAATAKLNDSADKRVAAANKRAQADQMEGLADAEKQKRNGEGEADS
;
A
#
# COMPACT_ATOMS: atom_id res chain seq x y z
N MET A 1 72.55 53.56 -58.21
CA MET A 1 71.46 54.49 -57.90
C MET A 1 70.64 54.68 -59.15
N LYS A 2 69.38 54.24 -59.15
CA LYS A 2 68.48 54.44 -60.29
C LYS A 2 67.87 55.83 -60.15
N ILE A 3 67.72 56.56 -61.26
CA ILE A 3 67.12 57.91 -61.28
C ILE A 3 65.67 57.92 -60.75
N THR A 4 65.03 56.75 -60.69
CA THR A 4 63.73 56.53 -60.05
C THR A 4 63.77 56.48 -58.51
N ASP A 5 64.93 56.31 -57.85
CA ASP A 5 65.01 56.20 -56.38
C ASP A 5 64.87 57.57 -55.66
N VAL A 6 65.28 58.65 -56.32
CA VAL A 6 65.25 60.02 -55.78
C VAL A 6 63.81 60.52 -55.52
N PRO A 7 62.84 60.37 -56.45
CA PRO A 7 61.45 60.78 -56.18
C PRO A 7 60.78 59.95 -55.07
N PHE A 8 61.06 58.63 -54.96
CA PHE A 8 60.48 57.81 -53.89
C PHE A 8 61.07 58.14 -52.51
N ALA A 9 62.35 58.49 -52.42
CA ALA A 9 62.95 58.93 -51.16
C ALA A 9 62.32 60.24 -50.64
N VAL A 10 61.99 61.18 -51.53
CA VAL A 10 61.28 62.41 -51.18
C VAL A 10 59.84 62.12 -50.74
N LEU A 11 59.14 61.22 -51.43
CA LEU A 11 57.80 60.79 -51.04
C LEU A 11 57.78 60.09 -49.68
N ARG A 12 58.79 59.25 -49.37
CA ARG A 12 58.97 58.63 -48.05
C ARG A 12 59.18 59.68 -46.96
N PHE A 13 60.01 60.70 -47.22
CA PHE A 13 60.24 61.80 -46.28
C PHE A 13 58.96 62.63 -46.05
N GLN A 14 58.21 62.94 -47.11
CA GLN A 14 56.94 63.65 -47.02
C GLN A 14 55.88 62.84 -46.25
N TYR A 15 55.81 61.52 -46.50
CA TYR A 15 54.93 60.63 -45.74
C TYR A 15 55.32 60.58 -44.27
N GLN A 16 56.61 60.51 -43.95
CA GLN A 16 57.10 60.51 -42.58
C GLN A 16 56.77 61.82 -41.84
N LEU A 17 56.82 62.97 -42.54
CA LEU A 17 56.37 64.26 -42.01
C LEU A 17 54.85 64.30 -41.79
N ALA A 18 54.06 63.80 -42.74
CA ALA A 18 52.60 63.74 -42.64
C ALA A 18 52.12 62.74 -41.58
N ARG A 19 52.92 61.71 -41.29
CA ARG A 19 52.66 60.67 -40.30
C ARG A 19 53.01 61.10 -38.87
N PHE A 20 53.93 62.05 -38.71
CA PHE A 20 54.35 62.56 -37.40
C PHE A 20 53.18 63.01 -36.50
N PRO A 21 52.21 63.84 -36.96
CA PRO A 21 51.06 64.21 -36.13
C PRO A 21 50.17 63.01 -35.77
N LEU A 22 50.02 62.03 -36.67
CA LEU A 22 49.27 60.81 -36.39
C LEU A 22 49.97 59.95 -35.33
N GLN A 23 51.30 59.83 -35.39
CA GLN A 23 52.08 59.10 -34.39
C GLN A 23 52.00 59.76 -33.00
N VAL A 24 51.98 61.10 -32.93
CA VAL A 24 51.79 61.81 -31.66
C VAL A 24 50.40 61.57 -31.07
N ILE A 25 49.35 61.48 -31.89
CA ILE A 25 48.00 61.12 -31.43
C ILE A 25 47.97 59.67 -30.93
N GLU A 26 48.66 58.77 -31.62
CA GLU A 26 48.83 57.37 -31.22
C GLU A 26 49.48 57.27 -29.83
N ASP A 27 50.64 57.90 -29.64
CA ASP A 27 51.42 57.81 -28.39
C ASP A 27 50.78 58.53 -27.20
N ARG A 28 50.03 59.61 -27.45
CA ARG A 28 49.54 60.50 -26.38
C ARG A 28 48.08 60.29 -26.02
N VAL A 29 47.25 59.89 -26.98
CA VAL A 29 45.80 59.74 -26.81
C VAL A 29 45.42 58.26 -26.89
N VAL A 30 45.77 57.58 -27.98
CA VAL A 30 45.32 56.21 -28.24
C VAL A 30 46.00 55.20 -27.32
N ALA A 31 47.30 55.39 -27.03
CA ALA A 31 48.04 54.53 -26.11
C ALA A 31 47.50 54.58 -24.67
N ARG A 32 46.82 55.67 -24.28
CA ARG A 32 46.15 55.80 -22.97
C ARG A 32 44.77 55.15 -22.93
N MET A 33 44.19 54.81 -24.08
CA MET A 33 42.92 54.09 -24.16
C MET A 33 43.14 52.60 -23.91
N ASP A 34 42.14 51.93 -23.34
CA ASP A 34 42.19 50.47 -23.17
C ASP A 34 42.45 49.77 -24.52
N ALA A 35 43.30 48.74 -24.51
CA ALA A 35 43.72 48.04 -25.73
C ALA A 35 42.56 47.39 -26.49
N GLN A 36 41.45 47.10 -25.80
CA GLN A 36 40.25 46.50 -26.36
C GLN A 36 39.16 47.55 -26.67
N ALA A 37 39.40 48.83 -26.38
CA ALA A 37 38.44 49.89 -26.62
C ALA A 37 38.07 49.98 -28.13
N PRO A 38 36.77 49.99 -28.49
CA PRO A 38 36.33 49.99 -29.89
C PRO A 38 36.91 51.14 -30.73
N ALA A 39 37.03 52.33 -30.13
CA ALA A 39 37.60 53.51 -30.79
C ALA A 39 39.11 53.37 -31.07
N ARG A 40 39.85 52.72 -30.17
CA ARG A 40 41.29 52.43 -30.35
C ARG A 40 41.50 51.39 -31.45
N LEU A 41 40.74 50.29 -31.43
CA LEU A 41 40.83 49.25 -32.46
C LEU A 41 40.47 49.78 -33.86
N PHE A 42 39.47 50.68 -33.95
CA PHE A 42 39.10 51.33 -35.21
C PHE A 42 40.22 52.25 -35.74
N TYR A 43 40.86 53.01 -34.84
CA TYR A 43 41.99 53.86 -35.17
C TYR A 43 43.21 53.05 -35.64
N GLU A 44 43.64 52.05 -34.84
CA GLU A 44 44.77 51.16 -35.15
C GLU A 44 44.56 50.44 -36.50
N ARG A 45 43.34 49.97 -36.79
CA ARG A 45 43.01 49.32 -38.07
C ARG A 45 43.07 50.30 -39.25
N SER A 46 42.53 51.50 -39.11
CA SER A 46 42.53 52.51 -40.17
C SER A 46 43.95 52.96 -40.51
N LEU A 47 44.77 53.10 -39.48
CA LEU A 47 46.18 53.45 -39.58
C LEU A 47 47.03 52.33 -40.18
N GLY A 48 46.81 51.09 -39.78
CA GLY A 48 47.49 49.93 -40.35
C GLY A 48 47.19 49.76 -41.85
N LYS A 49 45.94 50.01 -42.29
CA LYS A 49 45.60 50.02 -43.72
C LYS A 49 46.31 51.12 -44.50
N LEU A 50 46.41 52.31 -43.91
CA LEU A 50 47.14 53.43 -44.50
C LEU A 50 48.62 53.08 -44.67
N ASP A 51 49.24 52.54 -43.62
CA ASP A 51 50.65 52.15 -43.61
C ASP A 51 50.93 51.00 -44.61
N VAL A 52 50.05 50.01 -44.76
CA VAL A 52 50.16 48.96 -45.80
C VAL A 52 50.01 49.53 -47.22
N THR A 53 49.01 50.37 -47.45
CA THR A 53 48.74 50.94 -48.77
C THR A 53 49.87 51.87 -49.21
N VAL A 54 50.37 52.71 -48.31
CA VAL A 54 51.48 53.60 -48.63
C VAL A 54 52.77 52.80 -48.75
N GLY A 55 53.06 51.90 -47.81
CA GLY A 55 54.27 51.05 -47.84
C GLY A 55 54.44 50.28 -49.15
N SER A 56 53.35 49.72 -49.67
CA SER A 56 53.35 49.01 -50.97
C SER A 56 53.49 49.95 -52.18
N VAL A 57 52.96 51.17 -52.14
CA VAL A 57 53.04 52.15 -53.25
C VAL A 57 54.43 52.78 -53.36
N ILE A 58 55.13 53.01 -52.25
CA ILE A 58 56.45 53.66 -52.21
C ILE A 58 57.62 52.69 -51.97
N ASP A 59 57.41 51.37 -52.10
CA ASP A 59 58.40 50.30 -51.87
C ASP A 59 59.12 50.45 -50.52
N ALA A 60 58.34 50.68 -49.45
CA ALA A 60 58.82 50.88 -48.09
C ALA A 60 58.40 49.69 -47.19
N PRO A 61 59.17 48.57 -47.20
CA PRO A 61 58.76 47.31 -46.56
C PRO A 61 58.59 47.42 -45.04
N GLU A 62 59.32 48.31 -44.37
CA GLU A 62 59.20 48.54 -42.92
C GLU A 62 57.84 49.15 -42.53
N VAL A 63 57.28 50.01 -43.39
CA VAL A 63 55.99 50.67 -43.17
C VAL A 63 54.86 49.67 -43.41
N GLU A 64 54.99 48.85 -44.45
CA GLU A 64 54.06 47.79 -44.78
C GLU A 64 54.01 46.70 -43.69
N GLN A 65 55.17 46.23 -43.20
CA GLN A 65 55.24 45.24 -42.12
C GLN A 65 54.60 45.76 -40.83
N ARG A 66 54.84 47.03 -40.48
CA ARG A 66 54.24 47.65 -39.30
C ARG A 66 52.73 47.77 -39.43
N GLY A 67 52.23 48.20 -40.58
CA GLY A 67 50.78 48.29 -40.83
C GLY A 67 50.08 46.93 -40.79
N THR A 68 50.75 45.89 -41.32
CA THR A 68 50.28 44.50 -41.27
C THR A 68 50.20 43.98 -39.84
N ALA A 69 51.25 44.17 -39.04
CA ALA A 69 51.25 43.76 -37.63
C ALA A 69 50.17 44.48 -36.80
N LEU A 70 49.92 45.77 -37.08
CA LEU A 70 48.88 46.55 -36.41
C LEU A 70 47.47 46.07 -36.77
N LEU A 71 47.24 45.76 -38.05
CA LEU A 71 46.00 45.15 -38.53
C LEU A 71 45.73 43.81 -37.85
N GLU A 72 46.69 42.89 -37.88
CA GLU A 72 46.56 41.56 -37.27
C GLU A 72 46.27 41.63 -35.77
N ARG A 73 46.97 42.49 -35.05
CA ARG A 73 46.76 42.70 -33.61
C ARG A 73 45.36 43.23 -33.32
N SER A 74 44.90 44.24 -34.07
CA SER A 74 43.57 44.82 -33.88
C SER A 74 42.44 43.81 -34.15
N ASP A 75 42.60 42.97 -35.18
CA ASP A 75 41.63 41.93 -35.54
C ASP A 75 41.66 40.74 -34.57
N ALA A 76 42.83 40.40 -34.00
CA ALA A 76 42.94 39.42 -32.93
C ALA A 76 42.25 39.89 -31.65
N LEU A 77 42.49 41.14 -31.23
CA LEU A 77 41.87 41.72 -30.03
C LEU A 77 40.35 41.83 -30.17
N ARG A 78 39.85 42.28 -31.33
CA ARG A 78 38.41 42.31 -31.61
C ARG A 78 37.76 40.93 -31.48
N ARG A 79 38.40 39.89 -32.03
CA ARG A 79 37.90 38.51 -31.91
C ARG A 79 37.94 38.01 -30.47
N ALA A 80 38.97 38.36 -29.70
CA ALA A 80 39.05 38.00 -28.28
C ALA A 80 37.88 38.58 -27.48
N VAL A 81 37.56 39.87 -27.66
CA VAL A 81 36.41 40.52 -27.00
C VAL A 81 35.09 39.81 -27.34
N GLN A 82 34.86 39.52 -28.63
CA GLN A 82 33.64 38.82 -29.06
C GLN A 82 33.52 37.41 -28.47
N LEU A 83 34.64 36.70 -28.35
CA LEU A 83 34.68 35.38 -27.73
C LEU A 83 34.43 35.46 -26.22
N GLU A 84 34.95 36.47 -25.54
CA GLU A 84 34.74 36.69 -24.10
C GLU A 84 33.27 37.07 -23.79
N GLU A 85 32.67 37.94 -24.60
CA GLU A 85 31.24 38.25 -24.52
C GLU A 85 30.38 36.99 -24.71
N THR A 86 30.68 36.20 -25.75
CA THR A 86 29.97 34.94 -26.03
C THR A 86 30.16 33.92 -24.90
N ALA A 87 31.36 33.80 -24.37
CA ALA A 87 31.66 32.91 -23.25
C ALA A 87 30.90 33.31 -22.00
N THR A 88 30.84 34.61 -21.70
CA THR A 88 30.10 35.16 -20.56
C THR A 88 28.61 34.87 -20.67
N GLU A 89 28.01 35.08 -21.84
CA GLU A 89 26.60 34.75 -22.07
C GLU A 89 26.33 33.25 -21.96
N ARG A 90 27.21 32.40 -22.51
CA ARG A 90 27.08 30.94 -22.38
C ARG A 90 27.18 30.47 -20.93
N VAL A 91 28.09 31.04 -20.14
CA VAL A 91 28.22 30.73 -18.71
C VAL A 91 26.95 31.16 -17.96
N LYS A 92 26.39 32.33 -18.28
CA LYS A 92 25.15 32.82 -17.67
C LYS A 92 23.95 31.93 -18.00
N GLN A 93 23.82 31.52 -19.25
CA GLN A 93 22.78 30.57 -19.70
C GLN A 93 22.95 29.21 -19.01
N ALA A 94 24.15 28.63 -19.05
CA ALA A 94 24.43 27.34 -18.41
C ALA A 94 24.15 27.36 -16.89
N ASN A 95 24.48 28.46 -16.20
CA ASN A 95 24.16 28.61 -14.78
C ASN A 95 22.66 28.70 -14.51
N THR A 96 21.91 29.37 -15.40
CA THR A 96 20.46 29.48 -15.32
C THR A 96 19.82 28.11 -15.53
N ASP A 97 20.24 27.39 -16.57
CA ASP A 97 19.75 26.04 -16.87
C ASP A 97 20.07 25.06 -15.74
N LEU A 98 21.29 25.13 -15.18
CA LEU A 98 21.70 24.33 -14.04
C LEU A 98 20.85 24.62 -12.80
N LYS A 99 20.55 25.89 -12.53
CA LYS A 99 19.69 26.29 -11.41
C LYS A 99 18.28 25.76 -11.59
N GLN A 100 17.69 25.95 -12.77
CA GLN A 100 16.35 25.45 -13.09
C GLN A 100 16.28 23.91 -12.99
N THR A 101 17.26 23.20 -13.55
CA THR A 101 17.35 21.74 -13.47
C THR A 101 17.43 21.26 -12.02
N ARG A 102 18.23 21.94 -11.18
CA ARG A 102 18.35 21.60 -9.75
C ARG A 102 17.05 21.85 -8.98
N GLU A 103 16.36 22.95 -9.26
CA GLU A 103 15.07 23.28 -8.65
C GLU A 103 14.01 22.24 -9.03
N GLN A 104 13.91 21.89 -10.32
CA GLN A 104 13.02 20.83 -10.80
C GLN A 104 13.34 19.48 -10.15
N ALA A 105 14.61 19.06 -10.12
CA ALA A 105 15.01 17.81 -9.49
C ALA A 105 14.71 17.79 -7.98
N ALA A 106 14.88 18.93 -7.29
CA ALA A 106 14.52 19.07 -5.88
C ALA A 106 13.00 18.98 -5.67
N GLU A 107 12.21 19.59 -6.55
CA GLU A 107 10.75 19.53 -6.50
C GLU A 107 10.24 18.10 -6.77
N THR A 108 10.70 17.44 -7.83
CA THR A 108 10.36 16.03 -8.12
C THR A 108 10.70 15.12 -6.94
N LYS A 109 11.88 15.31 -6.32
CA LYS A 109 12.27 14.54 -5.14
C LYS A 109 11.38 14.82 -3.93
N ARG A 110 10.93 16.06 -3.73
CA ARG A 110 9.98 16.41 -2.66
C ARG A 110 8.61 15.80 -2.90
N GLN A 111 8.09 15.87 -4.13
CA GLN A 111 6.82 15.26 -4.53
C GLN A 111 6.85 13.75 -4.33
N ALA A 112 7.88 13.07 -4.86
CA ALA A 112 8.03 11.62 -4.71
C ALA A 112 8.12 11.18 -3.23
N ARG A 113 8.76 11.98 -2.36
CA ARG A 113 8.76 11.72 -0.91
C ARG A 113 7.39 11.92 -0.29
N ALA A 114 6.71 13.01 -0.63
CA ALA A 114 5.37 13.29 -0.13
C ALA A 114 4.36 12.22 -0.54
N ASP A 115 4.43 11.73 -1.77
CA ASP A 115 3.57 10.66 -2.27
C ASP A 115 3.88 9.33 -1.58
N LYS A 116 5.16 8.98 -1.42
CA LYS A 116 5.56 7.81 -0.64
C LYS A 116 5.06 7.88 0.81
N ASP A 117 5.17 9.04 1.45
CA ASP A 117 4.68 9.23 2.83
C ASP A 117 3.14 9.09 2.90
N ARG A 118 2.41 9.56 1.89
CA ARG A 118 0.96 9.38 1.78
C ARG A 118 0.60 7.90 1.61
N GLU A 119 1.28 7.18 0.72
CA GLU A 119 1.07 5.74 0.52
C GLU A 119 1.34 4.95 1.79
N ILE A 120 2.42 5.25 2.52
CA ILE A 120 2.74 4.60 3.80
C ILE A 120 1.62 4.85 4.82
N LYS A 121 1.13 6.09 4.95
CA LYS A 121 0.03 6.43 5.86
C LYS A 121 -1.28 5.73 5.48
N GLN A 122 -1.59 5.66 4.19
CA GLN A 122 -2.76 4.93 3.68
C GLN A 122 -2.64 3.44 3.97
N ALA A 123 -1.50 2.81 3.67
CA ALA A 123 -1.25 1.40 3.95
C ALA A 123 -1.36 1.08 5.45
N GLN A 124 -0.84 1.96 6.33
CA GLN A 124 -1.00 1.81 7.79
C GLN A 124 -2.46 1.91 8.22
N THR A 125 -3.21 2.88 7.69
CA THR A 125 -4.64 3.07 7.99
C THR A 125 -5.45 1.87 7.53
N ASP A 126 -5.17 1.34 6.34
CA ASP A 126 -5.85 0.16 5.81
C ASP A 126 -5.50 -1.10 6.58
N ALA A 127 -4.23 -1.28 6.96
CA ALA A 127 -3.80 -2.37 7.82
C ALA A 127 -4.50 -2.31 9.18
N GLN A 128 -4.59 -1.13 9.79
CA GLN A 128 -5.31 -0.94 11.05
C GLN A 128 -6.81 -1.24 10.90
N ARG A 129 -7.44 -0.81 9.81
CA ARG A 129 -8.85 -1.10 9.51
C ARG A 129 -9.08 -2.59 9.33
N ARG A 130 -8.22 -3.29 8.59
CA ARG A 130 -8.28 -4.74 8.41
C ARG A 130 -8.11 -5.48 9.73
N ASN A 131 -7.19 -5.03 10.58
CA ASN A 131 -6.99 -5.63 11.90
C ASN A 131 -8.24 -5.47 12.78
N ARG A 132 -8.81 -4.26 12.85
CA ARG A 132 -10.08 -4.03 13.58
C ARG A 132 -11.22 -4.90 13.05
N ALA A 133 -11.40 -4.94 11.73
CA ALA A 133 -12.42 -5.78 11.11
C ALA A 133 -12.20 -7.28 11.38
N ALA A 134 -10.95 -7.74 11.41
CA ALA A 134 -10.62 -9.12 11.75
C ALA A 134 -10.96 -9.45 13.21
N VAL A 135 -10.63 -8.55 14.15
CA VAL A 135 -10.99 -8.69 15.57
C VAL A 135 -12.51 -8.71 15.75
N GLU A 136 -13.23 -7.74 15.18
CA GLU A 136 -14.70 -7.70 15.27
C GLU A 136 -15.36 -8.95 14.67
N ASN A 137 -14.84 -9.46 13.55
CA ASN A 137 -15.35 -10.68 12.94
C ASN A 137 -15.03 -11.92 13.79
N ALA A 138 -13.85 -11.97 14.42
CA ALA A 138 -13.50 -13.04 15.35
C ALA A 138 -14.43 -13.03 16.57
N GLU A 139 -14.68 -11.87 17.17
CA GLU A 139 -15.61 -11.70 18.29
C GLU A 139 -17.04 -12.13 17.91
N LYS A 140 -17.54 -11.69 16.75
CA LYS A 140 -18.87 -12.11 16.24
C LYS A 140 -18.95 -13.63 16.10
N ARG A 141 -17.88 -14.28 15.60
CA ARG A 141 -17.82 -15.74 15.46
C ARG A 141 -17.79 -16.46 16.80
N VAL A 142 -17.05 -15.94 17.78
CA VAL A 142 -17.02 -16.49 19.14
C VAL A 142 -18.41 -16.39 19.77
N THR A 143 -19.05 -15.22 19.73
CA THR A 143 -20.40 -15.01 20.28
C THR A 143 -21.44 -15.89 19.59
N ALA A 144 -21.42 -15.96 18.25
CA ALA A 144 -22.32 -16.83 17.49
C ALA A 144 -22.06 -18.32 17.78
N GLY A 145 -20.79 -18.71 17.98
CA GLY A 145 -20.40 -20.05 18.38
C GLY A 145 -20.92 -20.43 19.76
N SER A 146 -20.75 -19.54 20.75
CA SER A 146 -21.29 -19.71 22.10
C SER A 146 -22.81 -19.90 22.07
N LYS A 147 -23.53 -19.00 21.39
CA LYS A 147 -24.98 -19.08 21.27
C LYS A 147 -25.44 -20.42 20.68
N ARG A 148 -24.77 -20.90 19.63
CA ARG A 148 -25.08 -22.22 19.02
C ARG A 148 -24.78 -23.38 19.96
N ALA A 149 -23.71 -23.29 20.74
CA ALA A 149 -23.37 -24.29 21.73
C ALA A 149 -24.43 -24.35 22.84
N ASP A 150 -24.86 -23.19 23.35
CA ASP A 150 -25.92 -23.07 24.35
C ASP A 150 -27.27 -23.60 23.82
N GLU A 151 -27.66 -23.22 22.61
CA GLU A 151 -28.86 -23.76 21.96
C GLU A 151 -28.81 -25.28 21.79
N THR A 152 -27.63 -25.83 21.47
CA THR A 152 -27.43 -27.28 21.33
C THR A 152 -27.51 -27.98 22.69
N ALA A 153 -26.90 -27.40 23.73
CA ALA A 153 -26.97 -27.92 25.09
C ALA A 153 -28.41 -27.94 25.62
N GLU A 154 -29.16 -26.85 25.41
CA GLU A 154 -30.58 -26.77 25.77
C GLU A 154 -31.44 -27.80 25.03
N ARG A 155 -31.22 -28.00 23.72
CA ARG A 155 -31.91 -29.06 22.96
C ARG A 155 -31.63 -30.45 23.50
N ARG A 156 -30.37 -30.73 23.87
CA ARG A 156 -29.98 -32.01 24.47
C ARG A 156 -30.62 -32.21 25.84
N LYS A 157 -30.63 -31.17 26.68
CA LYS A 157 -31.29 -31.20 27.99
C LYS A 157 -32.78 -31.51 27.85
N LYS A 158 -33.50 -30.79 26.98
CA LYS A 158 -34.92 -31.05 26.69
C LYS A 158 -35.17 -32.46 26.17
N SER A 159 -34.29 -32.97 25.31
CA SER A 159 -34.39 -34.33 24.79
C SER A 159 -34.26 -35.37 25.90
N VAL A 160 -33.26 -35.21 26.78
CA VAL A 160 -33.05 -36.10 27.94
C VAL A 160 -34.22 -36.02 28.92
N GLU A 161 -34.72 -34.83 29.22
CA GLU A 161 -35.91 -34.66 30.08
C GLU A 161 -37.13 -35.35 29.48
N SER A 162 -37.40 -35.16 28.18
CA SER A 162 -38.51 -35.84 27.51
C SER A 162 -38.36 -37.37 27.50
N ALA A 163 -37.14 -37.88 27.38
CA ALA A 163 -36.86 -39.31 27.44
C ALA A 163 -37.11 -39.86 28.85
N LYS A 164 -36.66 -39.15 29.89
CA LYS A 164 -36.92 -39.50 31.29
C LYS A 164 -38.42 -39.53 31.61
N GLU A 165 -39.18 -38.56 31.12
CA GLU A 165 -40.64 -38.53 31.33
C GLU A 165 -41.34 -39.69 30.63
N LYS A 166 -40.90 -40.07 29.41
CA LYS A 166 -41.41 -41.27 28.72
C LYS A 166 -41.09 -42.55 29.49
N GLU A 167 -39.84 -42.71 29.94
CA GLU A 167 -39.41 -43.88 30.70
C GLU A 167 -40.18 -44.00 32.02
N ARG A 168 -40.37 -42.89 32.76
CA ARG A 168 -41.21 -42.85 33.96
C ARG A 168 -42.65 -43.25 33.66
N ALA A 169 -43.23 -42.76 32.56
CA ALA A 169 -44.60 -43.13 32.18
C ALA A 169 -44.71 -44.62 31.84
N GLU A 170 -43.70 -45.21 31.21
CA GLU A 170 -43.64 -46.66 30.93
C GLU A 170 -43.51 -47.48 32.21
N ILE A 171 -42.63 -47.09 33.13
CA ILE A 171 -42.49 -47.74 34.44
C ILE A 171 -43.82 -47.69 35.21
N THR A 172 -44.45 -46.52 35.33
CA THR A 172 -45.74 -46.37 36.03
C THR A 172 -46.83 -47.24 35.39
N ARG A 173 -46.86 -47.35 34.06
CA ARG A 173 -47.81 -48.25 33.37
C ARG A 173 -47.53 -49.72 33.68
N ALA A 174 -46.27 -50.13 33.65
CA ALA A 174 -45.88 -51.50 33.99
C ALA A 174 -46.22 -51.84 35.45
N GLU A 175 -45.99 -50.91 36.38
CA GLU A 175 -46.38 -51.04 37.79
C GLU A 175 -47.89 -51.17 37.95
N GLN A 176 -48.68 -50.32 37.28
CA GLN A 176 -50.15 -50.41 37.31
C GLN A 176 -50.66 -51.74 36.75
N GLN A 177 -50.08 -52.23 35.64
CA GLN A 177 -50.43 -53.52 35.06
C GLN A 177 -50.07 -54.68 36.00
N ALA A 178 -48.89 -54.64 36.62
CA ALA A 178 -48.47 -55.65 37.60
C ALA A 178 -49.38 -55.64 38.84
N ALA A 179 -49.74 -54.46 39.35
CA ALA A 179 -50.68 -54.31 40.46
C ALA A 179 -52.08 -54.85 40.11
N ALA A 180 -52.60 -54.54 38.91
CA ALA A 180 -53.89 -55.05 38.45
C ALA A 180 -53.88 -56.59 38.32
N ALA A 181 -52.81 -57.16 37.77
CA ALA A 181 -52.64 -58.61 37.68
C ALA A 181 -52.55 -59.29 39.06
N ALA A 182 -51.86 -58.66 40.03
CA ALA A 182 -51.80 -59.15 41.41
C ALA A 182 -53.18 -59.13 42.08
N THR A 183 -53.94 -58.04 41.94
CA THR A 183 -55.31 -57.93 42.44
C THR A 183 -56.24 -58.98 41.82
N ALA A 184 -56.13 -59.22 40.51
CA ALA A 184 -56.90 -60.26 39.83
C ALA A 184 -56.60 -61.66 40.38
N LYS A 185 -55.31 -61.99 40.64
CA LYS A 185 -54.92 -63.27 41.27
C LYS A 185 -55.44 -63.40 42.70
N LEU A 186 -55.45 -62.32 43.48
CA LEU A 186 -56.01 -62.31 44.83
C LEU A 186 -57.52 -62.59 44.81
N ASN A 187 -58.25 -61.96 43.89
CA ASN A 187 -59.69 -62.18 43.74
C ASN A 187 -60.01 -63.62 43.31
N ASP A 188 -59.34 -64.14 42.27
CA ASP A 188 -59.50 -65.54 41.84
C ASP A 188 -59.19 -66.53 42.98
N SER A 189 -58.17 -66.24 43.79
CA SER A 189 -57.85 -67.05 44.97
C SER A 189 -58.93 -66.97 46.04
N ALA A 190 -59.53 -65.80 46.27
CA ALA A 190 -60.64 -65.61 47.20
C ALA A 190 -61.89 -66.37 46.71
N ASP A 191 -62.22 -66.27 45.43
CA ASP A 191 -63.35 -66.98 44.81
C ASP A 191 -63.17 -68.50 44.93
N LYS A 192 -61.96 -69.01 44.69
CA LYS A 192 -61.62 -70.43 44.89
C LYS A 192 -61.79 -70.86 46.35
N ARG A 193 -61.42 -70.01 47.32
CA ARG A 193 -61.64 -70.30 48.75
C ARG A 193 -63.12 -70.37 49.09
N VAL A 194 -63.94 -69.45 48.57
CA VAL A 194 -65.40 -69.48 48.74
C VAL A 194 -66.01 -70.73 48.12
N ALA A 195 -65.62 -71.07 46.88
CA ALA A 195 -66.09 -72.28 46.21
C ALA A 195 -65.69 -73.56 46.98
N ALA A 196 -64.47 -73.62 47.52
CA ALA A 196 -64.02 -74.73 48.35
C ALA A 196 -64.81 -74.84 49.67
N ALA A 197 -65.10 -73.71 50.33
CA ALA A 197 -65.93 -73.67 51.54
C ALA A 197 -67.36 -74.15 51.26
N ASN A 198 -67.96 -73.72 50.14
CA ASN A 198 -69.29 -74.19 49.73
C ASN A 198 -69.31 -75.69 49.43
N LYS A 199 -68.28 -76.22 48.76
CA LYS A 199 -68.15 -77.67 48.53
C LYS A 199 -68.01 -78.46 49.83
N ARG A 200 -67.26 -77.94 50.81
CA ARG A 200 -67.18 -78.55 52.15
C ARG A 200 -68.54 -78.55 52.83
N ALA A 201 -69.23 -77.41 52.88
CA ALA A 201 -70.57 -77.34 53.48
C ALA A 201 -71.58 -78.28 52.79
N GLN A 202 -71.52 -78.44 51.47
CA GLN A 202 -72.34 -79.43 50.75
C GLN A 202 -71.97 -80.87 51.12
N ALA A 203 -70.68 -81.18 51.22
CA ALA A 203 -70.22 -82.49 51.65
C ALA A 203 -70.67 -82.80 53.09
N ASP A 204 -70.50 -81.85 54.01
CA ASP A 204 -70.95 -81.96 55.41
C ASP A 204 -72.48 -82.17 55.49
N GLN A 205 -73.26 -81.49 54.62
CA GLN A 205 -74.71 -81.71 54.51
C GLN A 205 -75.06 -83.11 53.97
N MET A 206 -74.34 -83.59 52.95
CA MET A 206 -74.57 -84.95 52.42
C MET A 206 -74.16 -86.03 53.41
N GLU A 207 -73.08 -85.82 54.18
CA GLU A 207 -72.69 -86.69 55.28
C GLU A 207 -73.76 -86.71 56.37
N GLY A 208 -74.28 -85.55 56.76
CA GLY A 208 -75.42 -85.47 57.70
C GLY A 208 -76.68 -86.17 57.20
N LEU A 209 -76.99 -86.10 55.89
CA LEU A 209 -78.11 -86.84 55.28
C LEU A 209 -77.85 -88.35 55.21
N ALA A 210 -76.63 -88.77 54.91
CA ALA A 210 -76.24 -90.18 54.87
C ALA A 210 -76.23 -90.80 56.28
N ASP A 211 -75.79 -90.06 57.29
CA ASP A 211 -75.85 -90.49 58.69
C ASP A 211 -77.30 -90.53 59.20
N ALA A 212 -78.15 -89.57 58.77
CA ALA A 212 -79.58 -89.62 59.04
C ALA A 212 -80.28 -90.82 58.36
N GLU A 213 -79.88 -91.19 57.13
CA GLU A 213 -80.38 -92.38 56.44
C GLU A 213 -79.90 -93.68 57.11
N LYS A 214 -78.64 -93.74 57.56
CA LYS A 214 -78.13 -94.85 58.39
C LYS A 214 -78.91 -95.00 59.70
N GLN A 215 -79.20 -93.89 60.39
CA GLN A 215 -80.03 -93.91 61.60
C GLN A 215 -81.46 -94.39 61.29
N LYS A 216 -82.02 -94.01 60.14
CA LYS A 216 -83.32 -94.52 59.68
C LYS A 216 -83.29 -96.03 59.38
N ARG A 217 -82.24 -96.53 58.72
CA ARG A 217 -82.04 -97.97 58.48
C ARG A 217 -81.84 -98.78 59.77
N ASN A 218 -81.15 -98.21 60.77
CA ASN A 218 -81.02 -98.85 62.07
C ASN A 218 -82.32 -98.80 62.88
N GLY A 219 -83.18 -97.80 62.64
CA GLY A 219 -84.54 -97.74 63.18
C GLY A 219 -85.53 -98.69 62.50
N GLU A 220 -85.35 -99.00 61.21
CA GLU A 220 -86.15 -100.01 60.49
C GLU A 220 -85.66 -101.46 60.72
N GLY A 221 -84.43 -101.64 61.25
CA GLY A 221 -83.91 -102.93 61.70
C GLY A 221 -84.38 -103.37 63.09
N GLU A 222 -85.04 -102.49 63.86
CA GLU A 222 -85.63 -102.76 65.19
C GLU A 222 -87.16 -102.96 65.13
N ALA A 223 -87.73 -103.16 63.93
CA ALA A 223 -89.15 -103.48 63.73
C ALA A 223 -89.43 -104.96 63.42
N ASP A 224 -88.42 -105.85 63.52
CA ASP A 224 -88.62 -107.29 63.35
C ASP A 224 -87.71 -108.09 64.31
N SER A 225 -88.00 -107.99 65.61
CA SER A 225 -87.64 -108.94 66.69
C SER A 225 -88.55 -108.72 67.90
#